data_AF-A0A1J3GYD1-F1
#
_entry.id   AF-A0A1J3GYD1-F1
#
_cell.length_a   1.000
_cell.length_b   1.000
_cell.length_c   1.000
_cell.angle_alpha   90.00
_cell.angle_beta   90.00
_cell.angle_gamma   90.00
#
_symmetry.space_group_name_H-M   'P 1'
#
loop_
_entity.id
_entity.type
_entity.pdbx_description
1 polymer ?
#
loop_
_entity_poly.entity_id
_entity_poly.type
_entity_poly.pdbx_seq_one_letter_code
_entity_poly.pdbx_strand_id
1 'polypeptide(L)'
;TVAWPNDKLLLLNYVVQCLIENNVSSAKLLKQFRMHYVELATQKFSSHVVEKCLKHYPESQSEIVSELLSVPNFEYLVHDPYGNYVIQTALAETKGLARERLVEKVHRFGKLKSSPYCKKIFSKTTLKR
;
A
#
# COMPACT_ATOMS: atom_id res chain seq x y z
N THR A 1 -0.65 -20.68 -7.66
CA THR A 1 -0.01 -19.60 -6.86
C THR A 1 0.77 -18.74 -7.85
N VAL A 2 0.42 -17.45 -7.99
CA VAL A 2 1.14 -16.57 -8.92
C VAL A 2 2.48 -16.24 -8.26
N ALA A 3 3.57 -16.80 -8.79
CA ALA A 3 4.90 -16.43 -8.36
C ALA A 3 5.23 -15.08 -9.00
N TRP A 4 5.33 -14.03 -8.18
CA TRP A 4 5.74 -12.72 -8.67
C TRP A 4 7.20 -12.80 -9.13
N PRO A 5 7.52 -12.30 -10.34
CA PRO A 5 8.90 -12.28 -10.79
C PRO A 5 9.75 -11.44 -9.84
N ASN A 6 10.87 -12.00 -9.35
CA ASN A 6 11.86 -11.27 -8.54
C ASN A 6 12.60 -10.19 -9.35
N ASP A 7 12.36 -10.11 -10.66
CA ASP A 7 13.10 -9.25 -11.58
C ASP A 7 12.45 -7.89 -11.83
N LYS A 8 13.27 -6.85 -11.65
CA LYS A 8 12.95 -5.42 -11.57
C LYS A 8 12.20 -4.86 -12.78
N LEU A 9 12.58 -5.30 -13.97
CA LEU A 9 11.96 -4.89 -15.24
C LEU A 9 10.73 -5.73 -15.53
N LEU A 10 10.68 -6.97 -15.07
CA LEU A 10 9.60 -7.90 -15.40
C LEU A 10 8.29 -7.53 -14.70
N LEU A 11 8.31 -7.03 -13.46
CA LEU A 11 7.06 -6.64 -12.78
C LEU A 11 6.49 -5.32 -13.33
N LEU A 12 7.34 -4.33 -13.57
CA LEU A 12 6.91 -3.06 -14.16
C LEU A 12 6.48 -3.25 -15.61
N ASN A 13 7.24 -4.04 -16.38
CA ASN A 13 6.85 -4.44 -17.73
C ASN A 13 5.58 -5.30 -17.69
N TYR A 14 5.41 -6.21 -16.73
CA TYR A 14 4.18 -7.00 -16.60
C TYR A 14 2.96 -6.09 -16.35
N VAL A 15 3.04 -5.14 -15.42
CA VAL A 15 1.93 -4.21 -15.16
C VAL A 15 1.65 -3.33 -16.38
N VAL A 16 2.70 -2.83 -17.05
CA VAL A 16 2.58 -2.00 -18.26
C VAL A 16 2.06 -2.80 -19.46
N GLN A 17 2.57 -4.00 -19.71
CA GLN A 17 2.11 -4.93 -20.76
C GLN A 17 0.70 -5.44 -20.48
N CYS A 18 0.33 -5.67 -19.22
CA CYS A 18 -1.04 -6.05 -18.88
C CYS A 18 -2.02 -4.91 -19.23
N LEU A 19 -1.65 -3.67 -18.92
CA LEU A 19 -2.45 -2.49 -19.22
C LEU A 19 -2.45 -2.10 -20.72
N ILE A 20 -1.33 -2.24 -21.43
CA ILE A 20 -1.16 -1.79 -22.83
C ILE A 20 -1.44 -2.90 -23.84
N GLU A 21 -0.87 -4.10 -23.66
CA GLU A 21 -0.91 -5.16 -24.69
C GLU A 21 -2.14 -6.06 -24.58
N ASN A 22 -2.65 -6.29 -23.37
CA ASN A 22 -3.70 -7.29 -23.13
C ASN A 22 -5.12 -6.70 -23.02
N ASN A 23 -5.28 -5.38 -23.20
CA ASN A 23 -6.56 -4.68 -23.01
C ASN A 23 -7.23 -5.02 -21.65
N VAL A 24 -6.41 -5.28 -20.62
CA VAL A 24 -6.89 -5.76 -19.33
C VAL A 24 -7.46 -4.59 -18.56
N SER A 25 -8.77 -4.67 -18.29
CA SER A 25 -9.43 -3.73 -17.38
C SER A 25 -8.71 -3.70 -16.04
N SER A 26 -8.50 -2.50 -15.49
CA SER A 26 -7.93 -2.28 -14.16
C SER A 26 -8.58 -3.16 -13.09
N ALA A 27 -9.88 -3.45 -13.20
CA ALA A 27 -10.61 -4.33 -12.30
C ALA A 27 -10.05 -5.76 -12.25
N LYS A 28 -9.64 -6.32 -13.40
CA LYS A 28 -9.08 -7.69 -13.47
C LYS A 28 -7.66 -7.72 -12.88
N LEU A 29 -6.88 -6.67 -13.09
CA LEU A 29 -5.55 -6.51 -12.50
C LEU A 29 -5.63 -6.38 -10.97
N LEU A 30 -6.52 -5.53 -10.45
CA LEU A 30 -6.76 -5.35 -9.01
C LEU A 30 -7.17 -6.68 -8.36
N LYS A 31 -7.98 -7.49 -9.04
CA LYS A 31 -8.34 -8.84 -8.57
C LYS A 31 -7.14 -9.78 -8.46
N GLN A 32 -6.12 -9.64 -9.31
CA GLN A 32 -4.88 -10.44 -9.21
C GLN A 32 -3.96 -9.98 -8.07
N PHE A 33 -4.01 -8.70 -7.70
CA PHE A 33 -3.23 -8.17 -6.57
C PHE A 33 -3.79 -8.53 -5.20
N ARG A 34 -5.06 -8.93 -5.12
CA ARG A 34 -5.69 -9.41 -3.88
C ARG A 34 -4.83 -10.49 -3.23
N MET A 35 -4.71 -10.42 -1.92
CA MET A 35 -3.88 -11.30 -1.08
C MET A 35 -2.36 -11.13 -1.27
N HIS A 36 -1.93 -10.14 -2.05
CA HIS A 36 -0.51 -9.85 -2.31
C HIS A 36 -0.15 -8.37 -2.10
N TYR A 37 -1.07 -7.51 -1.66
CA TYR A 37 -0.79 -6.09 -1.41
C TYR A 37 0.30 -5.88 -0.37
N VAL A 38 0.45 -6.77 0.62
CA VAL A 38 1.54 -6.71 1.60
C VAL A 38 2.89 -6.91 0.93
N GLU A 39 3.03 -7.97 0.13
CA GLU A 39 4.27 -8.29 -0.59
C GLU A 39 4.60 -7.19 -1.61
N LEU A 40 3.59 -6.72 -2.34
CA LEU A 40 3.74 -5.64 -3.32
C LEU A 40 4.14 -4.33 -2.61
N ALA A 41 3.60 -4.04 -1.43
CA ALA A 41 3.89 -2.81 -0.70
C ALA A 41 5.34 -2.72 -0.19
N THR A 42 6.00 -3.85 0.07
CA THR A 42 7.37 -3.90 0.61
C THR A 42 8.43 -4.12 -0.46
N GLN A 43 8.05 -4.01 -1.72
CA GLN A 43 8.94 -4.13 -2.86
C GLN A 43 9.16 -2.76 -3.53
N LYS A 44 10.41 -2.51 -3.95
CA LYS A 44 10.85 -1.21 -4.48
C LYS A 44 9.96 -0.61 -5.56
N PHE A 45 9.45 -1.45 -6.46
CA PHE A 45 8.75 -0.98 -7.66
C PHE A 45 7.24 -1.23 -7.59
N SER A 46 6.83 -2.37 -7.04
CA SER A 46 5.42 -2.73 -6.83
C SER A 46 4.74 -1.84 -5.80
N SER A 47 5.50 -1.30 -4.82
CA SER A 47 4.94 -0.35 -3.85
C SER A 47 4.31 0.86 -4.55
N HIS A 48 4.92 1.37 -5.61
CA HIS A 48 4.35 2.45 -6.44
C HIS A 48 3.06 2.04 -7.15
N VAL A 49 2.92 0.77 -7.51
CA VAL A 49 1.67 0.25 -8.07
C VAL A 49 0.58 0.28 -7.00
N VAL A 50 0.87 -0.18 -5.78
CA VAL A 50 -0.08 -0.11 -4.65
C VAL A 50 -0.45 1.34 -4.32
N GLU A 51 0.51 2.26 -4.31
CA GLU A 51 0.25 3.69 -4.12
C GLU A 51 -0.67 4.27 -5.22
N LYS A 52 -0.44 3.91 -6.49
CA LYS A 52 -1.33 4.29 -7.59
C LYS A 52 -2.71 3.67 -7.42
N CYS A 53 -2.80 2.43 -6.96
CA CYS A 53 -4.08 1.80 -6.72
C CYS A 53 -4.89 2.55 -5.65
N LEU A 54 -4.24 2.93 -4.56
CA LEU A 54 -4.85 3.74 -3.50
C LEU A 54 -5.33 5.11 -4.00
N LYS A 55 -4.61 5.74 -4.93
CA LYS A 55 -4.96 7.06 -5.48
C LYS A 55 -6.05 7.03 -6.55
N HIS A 56 -6.07 6.00 -7.39
CA HIS A 56 -6.87 5.99 -8.61
C HIS A 56 -8.05 5.02 -8.59
N TYR A 57 -8.09 4.05 -7.66
CA TYR A 57 -9.17 3.07 -7.55
C TYR A 57 -9.80 3.10 -6.14
N PRO A 58 -10.71 4.06 -5.87
CA PRO A 58 -11.42 4.17 -4.59
C PRO A 58 -12.11 2.86 -4.17
N GLU A 59 -12.61 2.10 -5.13
CA GLU A 59 -13.27 0.80 -4.93
C GLU A 59 -12.35 -0.27 -4.33
N SER A 60 -11.04 -0.15 -4.51
CA SER A 60 -10.05 -1.10 -3.98
C SER A 60 -9.40 -0.65 -2.67
N GLN A 61 -9.56 0.62 -2.28
CA GLN A 61 -8.92 1.17 -1.08
C GLN A 61 -9.24 0.37 0.19
N SER A 62 -10.51 0.01 0.39
CA SER A 62 -10.93 -0.74 1.58
C SER A 62 -10.32 -2.14 1.62
N GLU A 63 -10.17 -2.78 0.47
CA GLU A 63 -9.58 -4.12 0.35
C GLU A 63 -8.07 -4.06 0.61
N ILE A 64 -7.38 -3.11 -0.01
CA ILE A 64 -5.94 -2.87 0.21
C ILE A 64 -5.68 -2.62 1.70
N VAL A 65 -6.42 -1.70 2.34
CA VAL A 65 -6.23 -1.39 3.76
C VAL A 65 -6.55 -2.59 4.64
N SER A 66 -7.59 -3.35 4.33
CA SER A 66 -7.93 -4.56 5.11
C SER A 66 -6.78 -5.58 5.08
N GLU A 67 -6.13 -5.75 3.93
CA GLU A 67 -4.99 -6.67 3.81
C GLU A 67 -3.75 -6.12 4.53
N LEU A 68 -3.45 -4.84 4.38
CA LEU A 68 -2.33 -4.22 5.11
C LEU A 68 -2.53 -4.30 6.63
N LEU A 69 -3.77 -4.30 7.13
CA LEU A 69 -4.09 -4.42 8.55
C LEU A 69 -4.10 -5.86 9.08
N SER A 70 -4.22 -6.86 8.18
CA SER A 70 -4.32 -8.27 8.55
C SER A 70 -2.96 -8.88 8.91
N VAL A 71 -1.85 -8.22 8.56
CA VAL A 71 -0.52 -8.71 8.91
C VAL A 71 -0.33 -8.70 10.44
N PRO A 72 0.20 -9.80 11.01
CA PRO A 72 0.49 -9.86 12.45
C PRO A 72 1.46 -8.77 12.90
N ASN A 73 2.51 -8.54 12.10
CA ASN A 73 3.61 -7.61 12.42
C ASN A 73 3.45 -6.31 11.65
N PHE A 74 2.39 -5.55 11.90
CA PHE A 74 2.12 -4.30 11.16
C PHE A 74 3.27 -3.28 11.21
N GLU A 75 4.04 -3.25 12.29
CA GLU A 75 5.27 -2.46 12.42
C GLU A 75 6.29 -2.72 11.31
N TYR A 76 6.35 -3.94 10.77
CA TYR A 76 7.20 -4.27 9.62
C TYR A 76 6.89 -3.34 8.43
N LEU A 77 5.61 -3.12 8.10
CA LEU A 77 5.20 -2.23 7.02
C LEU A 77 5.54 -0.76 7.30
N VAL A 78 5.48 -0.34 8.57
CA VAL A 78 5.81 1.03 8.98
C VAL A 78 7.31 1.30 8.93
N HIS A 79 8.13 0.29 9.18
CA HIS A 79 9.60 0.38 9.15
C HIS A 79 10.22 -0.04 7.81
N ASP A 80 9.45 -0.67 6.92
CA ASP A 80 9.93 -1.10 5.61
C ASP A 80 10.34 0.11 4.75
N PRO A 81 11.47 0.05 4.02
CA PRO A 81 11.94 1.14 3.15
C PRO A 81 10.95 1.63 2.09
N TYR A 82 9.99 0.77 1.69
CA TYR A 82 8.98 1.06 0.67
C TYR A 82 7.56 1.08 1.26
N GLY A 83 7.26 0.12 2.13
CA GLY A 83 5.95 -0.05 2.77
C GLY A 83 5.49 1.20 3.54
N ASN A 84 6.43 1.94 4.14
CA ASN A 84 6.10 3.17 4.87
C ASN A 84 5.43 4.23 3.97
N TYR A 85 5.76 4.28 2.68
CA TYR A 85 5.14 5.18 1.72
C TYR A 85 3.74 4.71 1.34
N VAL A 86 3.53 3.39 1.23
CA VAL A 86 2.22 2.80 1.02
C VAL A 86 1.29 3.08 2.20
N ILE A 87 1.78 2.93 3.45
CA ILE A 87 1.00 3.28 4.65
C ILE A 87 0.64 4.77 4.66
N GLN A 88 1.59 5.65 4.31
CA GLN A 88 1.33 7.10 4.18
C GLN A 88 0.27 7.42 3.13
N THR A 89 0.37 6.79 1.96
CA THR A 89 -0.61 6.98 0.88
C THR A 89 -1.97 6.41 1.29
N ALA A 90 -2.02 5.25 1.95
CA ALA A 90 -3.27 4.69 2.46
C ALA A 90 -3.92 5.62 3.50
N LEU A 91 -3.13 6.21 4.40
CA LEU A 91 -3.62 7.26 5.28
C LEU A 91 -4.08 8.50 4.49
N ALA A 92 -3.41 8.92 3.43
CA ALA A 92 -3.83 10.12 2.70
C ALA A 92 -5.15 9.92 1.91
N GLU A 93 -5.31 8.75 1.29
CA GLU A 93 -6.33 8.52 0.26
C GLU A 93 -7.60 7.82 0.78
N THR A 94 -7.50 7.05 1.88
CA THR A 94 -8.65 6.29 2.41
C THR A 94 -9.54 7.12 3.33
N LYS A 95 -10.82 6.75 3.44
CA LYS A 95 -11.82 7.43 4.27
C LYS A 95 -12.65 6.42 5.08
N GLY A 96 -13.43 6.94 6.03
CA GLY A 96 -14.35 6.15 6.86
C GLY A 96 -13.65 5.11 7.74
N LEU A 97 -14.34 3.99 8.01
CA LEU A 97 -13.89 2.96 8.95
C LEU A 97 -12.52 2.35 8.61
N ALA A 98 -12.19 2.22 7.32
CA ALA A 98 -10.89 1.70 6.91
C ALA A 98 -9.74 2.63 7.36
N ARG A 99 -9.93 3.94 7.19
CA ARG A 99 -8.98 4.95 7.67
C ARG A 99 -8.87 4.94 9.19
N GLU A 100 -9.98 4.89 9.90
CA GLU A 100 -10.00 4.91 11.37
C GLU A 100 -9.21 3.73 11.94
N ARG A 101 -9.43 2.52 11.42
CA ARG A 101 -8.66 1.32 11.80
C ARG A 101 -7.18 1.46 11.49
N LEU A 102 -6.84 2.04 10.34
CA LEU A 102 -5.46 2.29 9.96
C LEU A 102 -4.78 3.30 10.90
N VAL A 103 -5.47 4.38 11.25
CA VAL A 103 -4.99 5.38 12.22
C VAL A 103 -4.77 4.74 13.59
N GLU A 104 -5.69 3.91 14.08
CA GLU A 104 -5.55 3.21 15.35
C GLU A 104 -4.33 2.28 15.36
N LYS A 105 -4.17 1.47 14.31
CA LYS A 105 -3.05 0.54 14.16
C LYS A 105 -1.72 1.31 14.09
N VAL A 106 -1.64 2.37 13.28
CA VAL A 106 -0.45 3.23 13.19
C VAL A 106 -0.17 3.96 14.49
N HIS A 107 -1.16 4.35 15.29
CA HIS A 107 -0.89 4.93 16.62
C HIS A 107 -0.36 3.91 17.63
N ARG A 108 -0.84 2.66 17.55
CA ARG A 108 -0.41 1.56 18.42
C ARG A 108 1.03 1.16 18.14
N PHE A 109 1.42 1.05 16.87
CA PHE A 109 2.74 0.55 16.45
C PHE A 109 3.71 1.66 15.99
N GLY A 110 3.21 2.84 15.62
CA GLY A 110 3.99 4.02 15.22
C GLY A 110 4.47 4.88 16.38
N LYS A 111 4.23 4.48 17.64
CA LYS A 111 4.86 5.07 18.85
C LYS A 111 6.34 4.65 19.03
N LEU A 112 7.01 4.12 18.01
CA LEU A 112 8.47 4.04 17.94
C LEU A 112 9.05 5.40 17.56
N LYS A 113 9.22 6.26 18.57
CA LYS A 113 9.71 7.65 18.52
C LYS A 113 11.09 7.88 17.85
N SER A 114 11.76 6.86 17.30
CA SER A 114 13.12 6.98 16.76
C SER A 114 13.24 7.01 15.24
N SER A 115 12.20 6.63 14.47
CA SER A 115 12.30 6.62 13.01
C SER A 115 12.04 8.02 12.41
N PRO A 116 12.98 8.62 11.65
CA PRO A 116 12.78 9.90 10.96
C PRO A 116 11.52 9.92 10.08
N TYR A 117 11.14 8.75 9.56
CA TYR A 117 10.02 8.59 8.62
C TYR A 117 8.66 8.68 9.31
N CYS A 118 8.51 8.11 10.51
CA CYS A 118 7.28 8.18 11.31
C CYS A 118 6.93 9.63 11.69
N LYS A 119 7.94 10.48 11.96
CA LYS A 119 7.72 11.91 12.27
C LYS A 119 6.98 12.66 11.16
N LYS A 120 7.21 12.31 9.89
CA LYS A 120 6.57 12.95 8.72
C LYS A 120 5.09 12.55 8.56
N ILE A 121 4.73 11.34 9.00
CA ILE A 121 3.36 10.85 9.01
C ILE A 121 2.54 11.63 10.03
N PHE A 122 3.08 11.78 11.25
CA PHE A 122 2.39 12.50 12.32
C PHE A 122 2.35 14.01 12.09
N SER A 123 3.37 14.61 11.47
CA SER A 123 3.36 16.06 11.17
C SER A 123 2.34 16.46 10.11
N LYS A 124 2.06 15.59 9.12
CA LYS A 124 1.04 15.87 8.08
C LYS A 124 -0.38 15.56 8.51
N THR A 125 -0.58 14.63 9.45
CA THR A 125 -1.93 14.22 9.90
C THR A 125 -2.59 15.27 10.81
N THR A 126 -1.81 16.18 11.41
CA THR A 126 -2.31 17.23 12.32
C THR A 126 -2.77 18.52 11.62
N LEU A 127 -2.63 18.67 10.29
CA LEU A 127 -2.83 19.97 9.60
C LEU A 127 -4.02 20.05 8.63
N LYS A 128 -5.10 19.29 8.86
CA LYS A 128 -6.41 19.61 8.27
C LYS A 128 -7.49 19.46 9.32
N ARG A 129 -7.68 20.52 10.11
CA ARG A 129 -8.90 20.79 10.88
C ARG A 129 -9.63 21.93 10.19
#